data_AF-A0A2V2SX06-F1
#
_entry.id   AF-A0A2V2SX06-F1
#
_cell.length_a   1.000
_cell.length_b   1.000
_cell.length_c   1.000
_cell.angle_alpha   90.00
_cell.angle_beta   90.00
_cell.angle_gamma   90.00
#
_symmetry.space_group_name_H-M   'P 1'
#
loop_
_entity.id
_entity.type
_entity.pdbx_description
1 polymer ?
#
loop_
_entity_poly.entity_id
_entity_poly.type
_entity_poly.pdbx_seq_one_letter_code
_entity_poly.pdbx_strand_id
1 'polypeptide(L)'
;MASALVAYLHFVSIFVMFALLVLEHRLFQLPLDAKRARSLVIIDLAYGASAGVVLLSGIARTLWFAKGLDYYLHNAAFHALVGLFVLVALLSIYPTMTFLNWRNALKAGQAPQVGEAQGRRVTLVIRIELLAMLILPLLASLMAHGIGMTGS
;
A
#
# COMPACT_ATOMS: atom_id res chain seq x y z
N MET A 1 23.75 14.22 0.91
CA MET A 1 23.53 13.24 -0.17
C MET A 1 22.62 12.09 0.27
N ALA A 2 22.92 11.38 1.36
CA ALA A 2 22.10 10.25 1.85
C ALA A 2 20.63 10.62 2.12
N SER A 3 20.36 11.75 2.79
CA SER A 3 18.99 12.22 3.06
C SER A 3 18.14 12.39 1.79
N ALA A 4 18.74 12.93 0.72
CA ALA A 4 18.07 13.14 -0.57
C ALA A 4 17.80 11.81 -1.29
N LEU A 5 18.73 10.85 -1.23
CA LEU A 5 18.54 9.52 -1.82
C LEU A 5 17.43 8.74 -1.11
N VAL A 6 17.38 8.79 0.23
CA VAL A 6 16.30 8.16 1.00
C VAL A 6 14.95 8.82 0.69
N ALA A 7 14.92 10.15 0.55
CA ALA A 7 13.72 10.87 0.11
C ALA A 7 13.24 10.40 -1.27
N TYR A 8 14.16 10.37 -2.24
CA TYR A 8 13.87 9.93 -3.59
C TYR A 8 13.34 8.48 -3.61
N LEU A 9 14.01 7.56 -2.92
CA LEU A 9 13.57 6.17 -2.81
C LEU A 9 12.17 6.05 -2.19
N HIS A 10 11.88 6.83 -1.15
CA HIS A 10 10.56 6.86 -0.53
C HIS A 10 9.48 7.32 -1.51
N PHE A 11 9.70 8.42 -2.25
CA PHE A 11 8.72 8.90 -3.21
C PHE A 11 8.53 7.95 -4.40
N VAL A 12 9.62 7.42 -4.96
CA VAL A 12 9.54 6.44 -6.05
C VAL A 12 8.79 5.19 -5.61
N SER A 13 9.07 4.68 -4.40
CA SER A 13 8.35 3.50 -3.87
C SER A 13 6.86 3.77 -3.66
N ILE A 14 6.45 4.99 -3.24
CA ILE A 14 5.03 5.37 -3.19
C ILE A 14 4.38 5.33 -4.58
N PHE A 15 5.03 5.89 -5.60
CA PHE A 15 4.50 5.89 -6.97
C PHE A 15 4.39 4.47 -7.54
N VAL A 16 5.40 3.63 -7.30
CA VAL A 16 5.38 2.21 -7.68
C VAL A 16 4.24 1.48 -6.98
N MET A 17 4.10 1.67 -5.67
CA MET A 17 3.03 1.07 -4.87
C MET A 17 1.64 1.46 -5.41
N PHE A 18 1.43 2.75 -5.70
CA PHE A 18 0.16 3.24 -6.27
C PHE A 18 -0.11 2.63 -7.65
N ALA A 19 0.89 2.61 -8.53
CA ALA A 19 0.76 2.06 -9.87
C ALA A 19 0.44 0.56 -9.85
N LEU A 20 1.08 -0.21 -8.95
CA LEU A 20 0.83 -1.63 -8.79
C LEU A 20 -0.59 -1.90 -8.29
N LEU A 21 -1.09 -1.10 -7.34
CA LEU A 21 -2.46 -1.22 -6.83
C LEU A 21 -3.51 -0.87 -7.89
N VAL A 22 -3.25 0.14 -8.73
CA VAL A 22 -4.09 0.45 -9.91
C VAL A 22 -4.08 -0.71 -10.91
N LEU A 23 -2.91 -1.32 -11.14
CA LEU A 23 -2.78 -2.44 -12.05
C LEU A 23 -3.49 -3.69 -11.51
N GLU A 24 -3.40 -3.94 -10.21
CA GLU A 24 -4.15 -4.98 -9.53
C GLU A 24 -5.66 -4.79 -9.69
N HIS A 25 -6.16 -3.57 -9.45
CA HIS A 25 -7.57 -3.23 -9.68
C HIS A 25 -8.00 -3.48 -11.13
N ARG A 26 -7.15 -3.10 -12.10
CA ARG A 26 -7.41 -3.30 -13.53
C ARG A 26 -7.39 -4.77 -13.93
N LEU A 27 -6.50 -5.57 -13.38
CA LEU A 27 -6.36 -6.98 -13.71
C LEU A 27 -7.41 -7.85 -13.01
N PHE A 28 -7.90 -7.44 -11.85
CA PHE A 28 -8.94 -8.14 -11.12
C PHE A 28 -10.33 -7.83 -11.70
N GLN A 29 -10.65 -8.49 -12.82
CA GLN A 29 -11.98 -8.46 -13.44
C GLN A 29 -12.42 -9.89 -13.79
N LEU A 30 -13.58 -10.28 -13.30
CA LEU A 30 -14.13 -11.62 -13.52
C LEU A 30 -14.85 -11.70 -14.88
N PRO A 31 -14.81 -12.85 -15.57
CA PRO A 31 -14.05 -14.06 -15.23
C PRO A 31 -12.53 -13.87 -15.45
N LEU A 32 -11.73 -14.56 -14.64
CA LEU A 32 -10.27 -14.58 -14.77
C LEU A 32 -9.83 -15.75 -15.66
N ASP A 33 -8.80 -15.51 -16.45
CA ASP A 33 -8.00 -16.58 -17.06
C ASP A 33 -6.76 -16.88 -16.20
N ALA A 34 -6.11 -18.03 -16.45
CA ALA A 34 -4.95 -18.46 -15.67
C ALA A 34 -3.75 -17.50 -15.82
N LYS A 35 -3.61 -16.81 -16.95
CA LYS A 35 -2.50 -15.87 -17.19
C LYS A 35 -2.67 -14.61 -16.34
N ARG A 36 -3.86 -14.00 -16.36
CA ARG A 36 -4.23 -12.84 -15.56
C ARG A 36 -4.16 -13.14 -14.08
N ALA A 37 -4.64 -14.31 -13.66
CA ALA A 37 -4.53 -14.76 -12.26
C ALA A 37 -3.06 -14.93 -11.80
N ARG A 38 -2.16 -15.43 -12.65
CA ARG A 38 -0.71 -15.45 -12.34
C ARG A 38 -0.13 -14.04 -12.25
N SER A 39 -0.50 -13.14 -13.17
CA SER A 39 -0.07 -11.74 -13.12
C SER A 39 -0.51 -11.05 -11.84
N LEU A 40 -1.76 -11.28 -11.38
CA LEU A 40 -2.28 -10.74 -10.13
C LEU A 40 -1.42 -11.15 -8.93
N VAL A 41 -1.06 -12.44 -8.80
CA VAL A 41 -0.19 -12.91 -7.70
C VAL A 41 1.17 -12.18 -7.70
N ILE A 42 1.76 -11.98 -8.88
CA ILE A 42 3.07 -11.30 -9.00
C ILE A 42 2.93 -9.82 -8.64
N ILE A 43 1.87 -9.17 -9.09
CA ILE A 43 1.64 -7.74 -8.88
C ILE A 43 1.29 -7.45 -7.42
N ASP A 44 0.47 -8.27 -6.80
CA ASP A 44 0.15 -8.22 -5.36
C ASP A 44 1.42 -8.38 -4.50
N LEU A 45 2.28 -9.35 -4.85
CA LEU A 45 3.54 -9.54 -4.14
C LEU A 45 4.50 -8.35 -4.32
N ALA A 46 4.55 -7.78 -5.53
CA ALA A 46 5.34 -6.57 -5.80
C ALA A 46 4.76 -5.36 -5.06
N TYR A 47 3.44 -5.24 -4.97
CA TYR A 47 2.75 -4.21 -4.19
C TYR A 47 3.15 -4.32 -2.72
N GLY A 48 3.06 -5.51 -2.12
CA GLY A 48 3.48 -5.75 -0.74
C GLY A 48 4.97 -5.44 -0.50
N ALA A 49 5.84 -5.81 -1.44
CA ALA A 49 7.27 -5.47 -1.37
C ALA A 49 7.50 -3.96 -1.41
N SER A 50 6.79 -3.24 -2.29
CA SER A 50 6.88 -1.79 -2.40
C SER A 50 6.38 -1.09 -1.12
N ALA A 51 5.31 -1.59 -0.50
CA ALA A 51 4.84 -1.12 0.80
C ALA A 51 5.92 -1.28 1.89
N GLY A 52 6.64 -2.40 1.89
CA GLY A 52 7.80 -2.60 2.77
C GLY A 52 8.88 -1.54 2.57
N VAL A 53 9.20 -1.19 1.32
CA VAL A 53 10.18 -0.13 1.01
C VAL A 53 9.68 1.24 1.46
N VAL A 54 8.41 1.57 1.25
CA VAL A 54 7.78 2.82 1.73
C VAL A 54 7.90 2.92 3.25
N LEU A 55 7.57 1.85 3.97
CA LEU A 55 7.63 1.82 5.44
C LEU A 55 9.06 2.02 5.95
N LEU A 56 10.02 1.23 5.46
CA LEU A 56 11.41 1.29 5.90
C LEU A 56 12.04 2.67 5.61
N SER A 57 11.79 3.20 4.41
CA SER A 57 12.28 4.54 4.05
C SER A 57 11.57 5.66 4.82
N GLY A 58 10.27 5.52 5.15
CA GLY A 58 9.53 6.45 5.98
C GLY A 58 10.03 6.51 7.43
N ILE A 59 10.30 5.34 8.01
CA ILE A 59 10.95 5.22 9.33
C ILE A 59 12.31 5.90 9.29
N ALA A 60 13.12 5.62 8.26
CA ALA A 60 14.44 6.21 8.15
C ALA A 60 14.41 7.75 8.07
N ARG A 61 13.43 8.30 7.35
CA ARG A 61 13.21 9.75 7.27
C ARG A 61 12.84 10.35 8.62
N THR A 62 11.97 9.69 9.37
CA THR A 62 11.48 10.16 10.67
C THR A 62 12.59 10.14 11.73
N LEU A 63 13.41 9.08 11.76
CA LEU A 63 14.44 8.89 12.79
C LEU A 63 15.73 9.67 12.54
N TRP A 64 16.20 9.75 11.29
CA TRP A 64 17.56 10.23 10.99
C TRP A 64 17.64 11.54 10.19
N PHE A 65 16.59 11.96 9.49
CA PHE A 65 16.71 13.00 8.46
C PHE A 65 15.74 14.18 8.58
N ALA A 66 14.91 14.21 9.61
CA ALA A 66 13.84 15.19 9.70
C ALA A 66 13.79 15.96 11.02
N LYS A 67 12.66 16.59 11.35
CA LYS A 67 12.46 17.63 12.38
C LYS A 67 12.66 17.15 13.85
N GLY A 68 13.30 16.00 14.07
CA GLY A 68 13.44 15.35 15.38
C GLY A 68 12.22 14.50 15.74
N LEU A 69 12.44 13.41 16.50
CA LEU A 69 11.40 12.47 16.92
C LEU A 69 10.24 13.14 17.67
N ASP A 70 10.56 14.12 18.52
CA ASP A 70 9.59 14.83 19.36
C ASP A 70 8.50 15.53 18.54
N TYR A 71 8.88 16.15 17.41
CA TYR A 71 7.95 16.78 16.47
C TYR A 71 6.90 15.79 15.96
N TYR A 72 7.32 14.57 15.63
CA TYR A 72 6.44 13.55 15.07
C TYR A 72 5.52 12.95 16.13
N LEU A 73 6.06 12.69 17.32
CA LEU A 73 5.30 12.11 18.43
C LEU A 73 4.20 13.05 18.92
N HIS A 74 4.39 14.36 18.82
CA HIS A 74 3.41 15.37 19.19
C HIS A 74 2.59 15.90 18.00
N ASN A 75 2.49 15.15 16.89
CA ASN A 75 1.71 15.57 15.73
C ASN A 75 0.61 14.55 15.39
N ALA A 76 -0.66 14.93 15.59
CA ALA A 76 -1.82 14.10 15.28
C ALA A 76 -1.93 13.73 13.80
N ALA A 77 -1.48 14.59 12.86
CA ALA A 77 -1.47 14.27 11.44
C ALA A 77 -0.42 13.18 11.11
N PHE A 78 0.70 13.14 11.83
CA PHE A 78 1.67 12.04 11.73
C PHE A 78 1.06 10.72 12.22
N HIS A 79 0.40 10.71 13.38
CA HIS A 79 -0.26 9.50 13.91
C HIS A 79 -1.37 9.01 12.97
N ALA A 80 -2.17 9.92 12.41
CA ALA A 80 -3.18 9.58 11.41
C ALA A 80 -2.54 9.00 10.14
N LEU A 81 -1.40 9.55 9.67
CA LEU A 81 -0.68 9.04 8.51
C LEU A 81 -0.19 7.62 8.74
N VAL A 82 0.48 7.36 9.87
CA VAL A 82 1.01 6.04 10.21
C VAL A 82 -0.14 5.05 10.42
N GLY A 83 -1.18 5.45 11.17
CA GLY A 83 -2.36 4.63 11.40
C GLY A 83 -3.08 4.25 10.10
N LEU A 84 -3.24 5.20 9.17
CA LEU A 84 -3.84 4.94 7.86
C LEU A 84 -2.96 4.00 7.02
N PHE A 85 -1.64 4.18 7.03
CA PHE A 85 -0.73 3.30 6.32
C PHE A 85 -0.80 1.86 6.85
N VAL A 86 -0.83 1.68 8.17
CA VAL A 86 -1.00 0.37 8.83
C VAL A 86 -2.36 -0.24 8.47
N LEU A 87 -3.44 0.55 8.49
CA LEU A 87 -4.77 0.08 8.11
C LEU A 87 -4.80 -0.43 6.67
N VAL A 88 -4.18 0.29 5.73
CA VAL A 88 -4.04 -0.14 4.33
C VAL A 88 -3.28 -1.47 4.24
N ALA A 89 -2.15 -1.59 4.94
CA ALA A 89 -1.38 -2.83 4.96
C ALA A 89 -2.15 -4.02 5.57
N LEU A 90 -3.04 -3.78 6.54
CA LEU A 90 -3.89 -4.83 7.11
C LEU A 90 -5.03 -5.23 6.16
N LEU A 91 -5.63 -4.25 5.47
CA LEU A 91 -6.66 -4.50 4.46
C LEU A 91 -6.10 -5.36 3.31
N SER A 92 -4.86 -5.11 2.91
CA SER A 92 -4.25 -5.79 1.76
C SER A 92 -3.98 -7.27 1.99
N ILE A 93 -3.96 -7.71 3.26
CA ILE A 93 -3.86 -9.14 3.59
C ILE A 93 -5.00 -9.93 2.95
N TYR A 94 -6.20 -9.35 2.83
CA TYR A 94 -7.36 -10.07 2.28
C TYR A 94 -7.22 -10.39 0.77
N PRO A 95 -6.92 -9.43 -0.13
CA PRO A 95 -6.55 -9.72 -1.52
C PRO A 95 -5.37 -10.69 -1.63
N THR A 96 -4.27 -10.43 -0.89
CA THR A 96 -3.06 -11.26 -0.93
C THR A 96 -3.36 -12.73 -0.62
N MET A 97 -4.09 -13.01 0.47
CA MET A 97 -4.47 -14.38 0.82
C MET A 97 -5.39 -15.00 -0.24
N THR A 98 -6.30 -14.21 -0.81
CA THR A 98 -7.16 -14.68 -1.91
C THR A 98 -6.35 -15.13 -3.12
N PHE A 99 -5.35 -14.34 -3.54
CA PHE A 99 -4.55 -14.64 -4.72
C PHE A 99 -3.55 -15.78 -4.47
N LEU A 100 -2.92 -15.83 -3.30
CA LEU A 100 -2.01 -16.90 -2.93
C LEU A 100 -2.71 -18.26 -2.84
N ASN A 101 -3.99 -18.29 -2.46
CA ASN A 101 -4.79 -19.52 -2.45
C ASN A 101 -5.00 -20.11 -3.86
N TRP A 102 -4.78 -19.35 -4.93
CA TRP A 102 -4.89 -19.84 -6.31
C TRP A 102 -3.67 -20.65 -6.76
N ARG A 103 -2.58 -20.68 -5.98
CA ARG A 103 -1.29 -21.29 -6.36
C ARG A 103 -1.45 -22.71 -6.92
N ASN A 104 -2.28 -23.54 -6.30
CA ASN A 104 -2.45 -24.93 -6.71
C ASN A 104 -3.23 -25.04 -8.04
N ALA A 105 -4.31 -24.28 -8.20
CA ALA A 105 -5.07 -24.23 -9.46
C ALA A 105 -4.21 -23.69 -10.62
N LEU A 106 -3.43 -22.64 -10.35
CA LEU A 106 -2.53 -22.05 -11.32
C LEU A 106 -1.40 -22.99 -11.74
N LYS A 107 -0.88 -23.82 -10.82
CA LYS A 107 0.08 -24.89 -11.13
C LYS A 107 -0.52 -25.97 -12.03
N ALA A 108 -1.81 -26.28 -11.85
CA ALA A 108 -2.56 -27.19 -12.71
C ALA A 108 -3.01 -26.56 -14.05
N GLY A 109 -2.64 -25.30 -14.32
CA GLY A 109 -3.04 -24.58 -15.54
C GLY A 109 -4.51 -24.15 -15.56
N GLN A 110 -5.21 -24.24 -14.43
CA GLN A 110 -6.62 -23.91 -14.30
C GLN A 110 -6.81 -22.47 -13.84
N ALA A 111 -7.85 -21.81 -14.36
CA ALA A 111 -8.25 -20.50 -13.89
C ALA A 111 -8.92 -20.62 -12.51
N PRO A 112 -8.61 -19.74 -11.54
CA PRO A 112 -9.28 -19.74 -10.26
C PRO A 112 -10.76 -19.37 -10.42
N GLN A 113 -11.63 -20.12 -9.76
CA GLN A 113 -13.05 -19.79 -9.68
C GLN A 113 -13.28 -18.89 -8.47
N VAL A 114 -13.62 -17.64 -8.72
CA VAL A 114 -13.91 -16.65 -7.67
C VAL A 114 -15.42 -16.39 -7.71
N GLY A 115 -16.11 -16.70 -6.61
CA GLY A 115 -17.54 -16.41 -6.50
C GLY A 115 -17.82 -14.91 -6.52
N GLU A 116 -18.99 -14.49 -7.03
CA GLU A 116 -19.33 -13.07 -7.18
C GLU A 116 -19.24 -12.27 -5.88
N ALA A 117 -19.60 -12.88 -4.75
CA ALA A 117 -19.50 -12.23 -3.44
C ALA A 117 -18.05 -11.96 -3.03
N GLN A 118 -17.15 -12.91 -3.25
CA GLN A 118 -15.71 -12.74 -2.99
C GLN A 118 -15.11 -11.71 -3.95
N GLY A 119 -15.48 -11.78 -5.25
CA GLY A 119 -15.07 -10.80 -6.25
C GLY A 119 -15.43 -9.37 -5.84
N ARG A 120 -16.68 -9.13 -5.42
CA ARG A 120 -17.11 -7.81 -4.94
C ARG A 120 -16.33 -7.32 -3.73
N ARG A 121 -16.02 -8.21 -2.76
CA ARG A 121 -15.25 -7.86 -1.57
C ARG A 121 -13.80 -7.48 -1.91
N VAL A 122 -13.11 -8.27 -2.74
CA VAL A 122 -11.73 -7.97 -3.16
C VAL A 122 -11.70 -6.63 -3.91
N THR A 123 -12.61 -6.41 -4.85
CA THR A 123 -12.71 -5.14 -5.59
C THR A 123 -12.96 -3.95 -4.66
N LEU A 124 -13.80 -4.12 -3.63
CA LEU A 124 -14.07 -3.06 -2.66
C LEU A 124 -12.83 -2.74 -1.82
N VAL A 125 -12.12 -3.76 -1.33
CA VAL A 125 -10.88 -3.58 -0.56
C VAL A 125 -9.85 -2.80 -1.36
N ILE A 126 -9.56 -3.22 -2.60
CA ILE A 126 -8.60 -2.53 -3.47
C ILE A 126 -9.00 -1.06 -3.71
N ARG A 127 -10.30 -0.77 -3.84
CA ARG A 127 -10.79 0.61 -4.00
C ARG A 127 -10.62 1.45 -2.73
N ILE A 128 -10.85 0.86 -1.56
CA ILE A 128 -10.61 1.53 -0.28
C ILE A 128 -9.12 1.84 -0.12
N GLU A 129 -8.25 0.91 -0.47
CA GLU A 129 -6.80 1.10 -0.44
C GLU A 129 -6.35 2.21 -1.40
N LEU A 130 -6.88 2.24 -2.62
CA LEU A 130 -6.63 3.32 -3.58
C LEU A 130 -7.04 4.69 -3.02
N LEU A 131 -8.23 4.78 -2.41
CA LEU A 131 -8.69 6.01 -1.78
C LEU A 131 -7.77 6.42 -0.62
N ALA A 132 -7.41 5.48 0.24
CA ALA A 132 -6.51 5.72 1.37
C ALA A 132 -5.11 6.18 0.91
N MET A 133 -4.60 5.62 -0.19
CA MET A 133 -3.34 6.05 -0.81
C MET A 133 -3.37 7.51 -1.29
N LEU A 134 -4.53 8.05 -1.67
CA LEU A 134 -4.68 9.47 -2.01
C LEU A 134 -4.72 10.38 -0.77
N ILE A 135 -5.18 9.85 0.38
CA ILE A 135 -5.24 10.58 1.64
C ILE A 135 -3.84 10.66 2.31
N LEU A 136 -2.99 9.65 2.13
CA LEU A 136 -1.65 9.61 2.73
C LEU A 136 -0.79 10.86 2.40
N PRO A 137 -0.65 11.31 1.14
CA PRO A 137 0.07 12.54 0.79
C PRO A 137 -0.53 13.80 1.42
N LEU A 138 -1.86 13.86 1.56
CA LEU A 138 -2.53 14.97 2.24
C LEU A 138 -2.09 15.04 3.71
N LEU A 139 -2.15 13.93 4.45
CA LEU A 139 -1.70 13.88 5.84
C LEU A 139 -0.21 14.23 5.97
N ALA A 140 0.61 13.77 5.03
CA ALA A 140 2.04 14.09 4.99
C ALA A 140 2.27 15.60 4.80
N SER A 141 1.48 16.23 3.92
CA SER A 141 1.51 17.67 3.67
C SER A 141 1.07 18.46 4.91
N LEU A 142 -0.05 18.09 5.53
CA LEU A 142 -0.55 18.73 6.76
C LEU A 142 0.51 18.69 7.87
N MET A 143 1.06 17.50 8.12
CA MET A 143 2.14 17.30 9.09
C MET A 143 3.38 18.14 8.74
N ALA A 144 3.79 18.23 7.47
CA ALA A 144 4.97 19.00 7.06
C ALA A 144 4.83 20.51 7.37
N HIS A 145 3.59 21.02 7.31
CA HIS A 145 3.23 22.41 7.62
C HIS A 145 2.89 22.65 9.10
N GLY A 146 3.12 21.67 9.98
CA GLY A 146 2.88 21.80 11.42
C GLY A 146 1.40 21.74 11.81
N ILE A 147 0.51 21.36 10.89
CA ILE A 147 -0.90 21.14 11.22
C ILE A 147 -1.00 19.84 12.03
N GLY A 148 -1.77 19.88 13.13
CA GLY A 148 -1.97 18.74 14.03
C GLY A 148 -0.98 18.65 15.19
N MET A 149 -0.16 19.67 15.45
CA MET A 149 0.67 19.72 16.66
C MET A 149 -0.22 19.70 17.93
N THR A 150 0.03 18.74 18.82
CA THR A 150 -0.65 18.55 20.11
C THR A 150 0.37 18.76 21.21
N GLY A 151 0.39 19.95 21.79
CA GLY A 151 1.38 20.38 22.79
C GLY A 151 2.01 21.70 22.38
N SER A 152 1.73 22.74 23.17
CA SER A 152 2.39 24.05 23.15
C SER A 152 3.30 24.18 24.35
#